data_AF-A0A932ZNI6-F1
#
_entry.id   AF-A0A932ZNI6-F1
#
_cell.length_a   1.000
_cell.length_b   1.000
_cell.length_c   1.000
_cell.angle_alpha   90.00
_cell.angle_beta   90.00
_cell.angle_gamma   90.00
#
_symmetry.space_group_name_H-M   'P 1'
#
loop_
_entity.id
_entity.type
_entity.pdbx_description
1 polymer ?
#
loop_
_entity_poly.entity_id
_entity_poly.type
_entity_poly.pdbx_seq_one_letter_code
_entity_poly.pdbx_strand_id
1 'polypeptide(L)'
;ALILDWIAQHHERPDGKGYPKGIQGDAIATEAQVLHAAESYVAMTSRRPWRDALGREKVLREIRDGRGTQFALPVADALLTWEATMSG
;
A
#
# COMPACT_ATOMS: atom_id res chain seq x y z
N ALA A 1 15.13 -5.81 -6.76
CA ALA A 1 15.28 -4.81 -7.84
C ALA A 1 16.28 -3.71 -7.43
N LEU A 2 16.70 -2.81 -8.33
CA LEU A 2 17.53 -1.66 -7.93
C LEU A 2 16.65 -0.65 -7.17
N ILE A 3 17.20 0.11 -6.22
CA ILE A 3 16.44 1.10 -5.43
C ILE A 3 15.69 2.12 -6.32
N LEU A 4 16.23 2.42 -7.50
CA LEU A 4 15.59 3.28 -8.50
C LEU A 4 14.28 2.71 -9.02
N ASP A 5 14.17 1.39 -9.17
CA ASP A 5 12.93 0.74 -9.60
C ASP A 5 11.86 0.87 -8.53
N TRP A 6 12.23 0.77 -7.24
CA TRP A 6 11.28 0.93 -6.15
C TRP A 6 10.70 2.34 -6.14
N ILE A 7 11.57 3.34 -6.23
CA ILE A 7 11.17 4.75 -6.29
C ILE A 7 10.31 5.01 -7.53
N ALA A 8 10.68 4.47 -8.69
CA ALA A 8 9.92 4.68 -9.92
C ALA A 8 8.55 3.99 -9.94
N GLN A 9 8.38 2.89 -9.18
CA GLN A 9 7.21 2.03 -9.27
C GLN A 9 6.30 2.05 -8.03
N HIS A 10 6.68 2.66 -6.91
CA HIS A 10 5.87 2.62 -5.68
C HIS A 10 4.51 3.34 -5.76
N HIS A 11 4.22 4.03 -6.85
CA HIS A 11 2.88 4.57 -7.14
C HIS A 11 2.12 3.76 -8.21
N GLU A 12 2.73 2.71 -8.75
CA GLU A 12 2.05 1.73 -9.58
C GLU A 12 1.10 0.89 -8.73
N ARG A 13 0.03 0.40 -9.35
CA ARG A 13 -1.00 -0.39 -8.67
C ARG A 13 -1.19 -1.72 -9.40
N PRO A 14 -1.42 -2.83 -8.67
CA PRO A 14 -1.68 -4.12 -9.30
C PRO A 14 -2.79 -4.10 -10.36
N ASP A 15 -3.82 -3.27 -10.17
CA ASP A 15 -4.92 -3.07 -11.14
C ASP A 15 -4.58 -2.20 -12.36
N GLY A 16 -3.35 -1.70 -12.46
CA GLY A 16 -2.88 -0.85 -13.54
C GLY A 16 -3.41 0.58 -13.54
N LYS A 17 -4.14 1.00 -12.49
CA LYS A 17 -4.59 2.38 -12.33
C LYS A 17 -3.55 3.28 -11.66
N GLY A 18 -2.37 2.73 -11.39
CA GLY A 18 -1.24 3.47 -10.85
C GLY A 18 -0.49 4.25 -11.93
N TYR A 19 0.58 4.89 -11.51
CA TYR A 19 1.39 5.76 -12.36
C TYR A 19 2.88 5.61 -11.97
N PRO A 20 3.84 6.00 -12.82
CA PRO A 20 3.70 6.76 -14.07
C PRO A 20 3.43 5.96 -15.35
N LYS A 21 3.65 4.64 -15.34
CA LYS A 21 3.64 3.80 -16.55
C LYS A 21 2.43 2.85 -16.61
N GLY A 22 1.66 2.71 -15.53
CA GLY A 22 0.52 1.81 -15.47
C GLY A 22 0.94 0.34 -15.47
N ILE A 23 2.08 0.04 -14.84
CA ILE A 23 2.60 -1.32 -14.68
C ILE A 23 1.63 -2.09 -13.78
N GLN A 24 1.42 -3.38 -14.07
CA GLN A 24 0.35 -4.18 -13.46
C GLN A 24 0.90 -5.44 -12.80
N GLY A 25 0.19 -5.90 -11.77
CA GLY A 25 0.47 -7.16 -11.07
C GLY A 25 1.95 -7.40 -10.78
N ASP A 26 2.44 -8.56 -11.22
CA ASP A 26 3.79 -9.06 -10.92
C ASP A 26 4.90 -8.36 -11.72
N ALA A 27 4.56 -7.46 -12.65
CA ALA A 27 5.55 -6.62 -13.31
C ALA A 27 6.04 -5.46 -12.42
N ILE A 28 5.30 -5.16 -11.34
CA ILE A 28 5.74 -4.22 -10.30
C ILE A 28 6.68 -4.96 -9.37
N ALA A 29 7.87 -4.41 -9.11
CA ALA A 29 8.83 -4.98 -8.17
C ALA A 29 8.18 -5.19 -6.79
N THR A 30 8.36 -6.38 -6.21
CA THR A 30 7.76 -6.73 -4.91
C THR A 30 8.07 -5.69 -3.83
N GLU A 31 9.29 -5.17 -3.79
CA GLU A 31 9.68 -4.18 -2.80
C GLU A 31 9.01 -2.82 -3.04
N ALA A 32 8.67 -2.48 -4.29
CA ALA A 32 7.86 -1.31 -4.63
C ALA A 32 6.41 -1.49 -4.17
N GLN A 33 5.85 -2.69 -4.30
CA GLN A 33 4.51 -3.02 -3.78
C GLN A 33 4.46 -2.89 -2.24
N VAL A 34 5.51 -3.35 -1.55
CA VAL A 34 5.66 -3.20 -0.10
C VAL A 34 5.78 -1.73 0.29
N LEU A 35 6.61 -0.96 -0.42
CA LEU A 35 6.77 0.48 -0.19
C LEU A 35 5.45 1.24 -0.40
N HIS A 36 4.69 0.92 -1.46
CA HIS A 36 3.37 1.49 -1.72
C HIS A 36 2.40 1.29 -0.54
N ALA A 37 2.35 0.06 -0.02
CA ALA A 37 1.49 -0.28 1.11
C ALA A 37 1.92 0.42 2.40
N ALA A 38 3.23 0.46 2.68
CA ALA A 38 3.78 1.16 3.85
C ALA A 38 3.51 2.67 3.80
N GLU A 39 3.73 3.31 2.65
CA GLU A 39 3.43 4.73 2.45
C GLU A 39 1.93 5.01 2.64
N SER A 40 1.08 4.17 2.04
CA SER A 40 -0.38 4.30 2.19
C SER A 40 -0.83 4.15 3.65
N TYR A 41 -0.25 3.20 4.39
CA TYR A 41 -0.55 3.00 5.80
C TYR A 41 -0.17 4.22 6.64
N VAL A 42 1.05 4.75 6.47
CA VAL A 42 1.51 5.96 7.15
C VAL A 42 0.65 7.17 6.76
N ALA A 43 0.31 7.29 5.47
CA ALA A 43 -0.55 8.34 4.97
C ALA A 43 -1.94 8.35 5.61
N MET A 44 -2.49 7.17 5.87
CA MET A 44 -3.78 6.99 6.52
C MET A 44 -3.71 7.30 8.03
N THR A 45 -2.70 6.77 8.72
CA THR A 45 -2.54 6.79 10.19
C THR A 45 -1.88 8.07 10.73
N SER A 46 -1.32 8.91 9.87
CA SER A 46 -0.72 10.19 10.28
C SER A 46 -1.70 11.35 10.14
N ARG A 47 -1.60 12.34 11.04
CA ARG A 47 -2.26 13.64 10.87
C ARG A 47 -1.65 14.39 9.70
N ARG A 48 -2.49 15.00 8.87
CA ARG A 48 -2.10 15.87 7.75
C ARG A 48 -2.75 17.25 7.92
N PRO A 49 -2.23 18.32 7.31
CA PRO A 49 -2.77 19.67 7.50
C PRO A 49 -4.28 19.80 7.22
N TRP A 50 -4.81 18.99 6.29
CA TRP A 50 -6.21 19.01 5.86
C TRP A 50 -7.05 17.83 6.38
N ARG A 51 -6.48 16.93 7.19
CA ARG A 51 -7.18 15.70 7.63
C ARG A 51 -6.53 15.10 8.88
N ASP A 52 -7.31 14.79 9.90
CA ASP A 52 -6.84 13.99 11.04
C ASP A 52 -6.51 12.55 10.63
N ALA A 53 -5.69 11.85 11.41
CA ALA A 53 -5.39 10.43 11.22
C ALA A 53 -6.68 9.60 11.14
N LEU A 54 -6.71 8.58 10.27
CA LEU A 54 -7.81 7.63 10.25
C LEU A 54 -7.74 6.73 11.48
N GLY A 55 -8.90 6.43 12.08
CA GLY A 55 -8.99 5.40 13.10
C GLY A 55 -8.69 4.01 12.54
N ARG A 56 -8.14 3.12 13.38
CA ARG A 56 -7.72 1.74 13.05
C ARG A 56 -8.72 1.00 12.16
N GLU A 57 -9.98 0.95 12.56
CA GLU A 57 -11.02 0.24 11.81
C GLU A 57 -11.21 0.76 10.39
N LYS A 58 -11.04 2.08 10.18
CA LYS A 58 -11.13 2.64 8.84
C LYS A 58 -9.89 2.26 8.02
N VAL A 59 -8.69 2.35 8.59
CA VAL A 59 -7.44 1.91 7.94
C VAL A 59 -7.55 0.45 7.48
N LEU A 60 -8.00 -0.43 8.37
CA LEU A 60 -8.18 -1.85 8.06
C LEU A 60 -9.19 -2.09 6.94
N ARG A 61 -10.30 -1.33 6.91
CA ARG A 61 -11.25 -1.38 5.80
C ARG A 61 -10.64 -0.93 4.49
N GLU A 62 -9.94 0.20 4.45
CA GLU A 62 -9.29 0.68 3.21
C GLU A 62 -8.30 -0.37 2.65
N ILE A 63 -7.53 -1.04 3.52
CA ILE A 63 -6.59 -2.08 3.08
C ILE A 63 -7.33 -3.32 2.56
N ARG A 64 -8.40 -3.76 3.24
CA ARG A 64 -9.23 -4.89 2.81
C ARG A 64 -9.91 -4.61 1.48
N ASP A 65 -10.49 -3.43 1.32
CA ASP A 65 -11.23 -3.02 0.13
C ASP A 65 -10.26 -2.79 -1.06
N GLY A 66 -9.04 -2.32 -0.78
CA GLY A 66 -7.97 -2.14 -1.77
C GLY A 66 -7.21 -3.43 -2.12
N ARG A 67 -7.51 -4.57 -1.49
CA ARG A 67 -6.80 -5.83 -1.68
C ARG A 67 -6.99 -6.35 -3.12
N GLY A 68 -5.88 -6.62 -3.80
CA GLY A 68 -5.86 -7.06 -5.20
C GLY A 68 -6.11 -5.95 -6.22
N THR A 69 -6.34 -4.71 -5.78
CA THR A 69 -6.51 -3.55 -6.67
C THR A 69 -5.44 -2.51 -6.41
N GLN A 70 -5.55 -1.76 -5.32
CA GLN A 70 -4.55 -0.80 -4.86
C GLN A 70 -3.32 -1.49 -4.27
N PHE A 71 -3.53 -2.60 -3.54
CA PHE A 71 -2.47 -3.33 -2.86
C PHE A 71 -2.33 -4.73 -3.45
N ALA A 72 -1.10 -5.19 -3.66
CA ALA A 72 -0.87 -6.56 -4.08
C ALA A 72 -1.39 -7.53 -3.02
N LEU A 73 -2.04 -8.62 -3.44
CA LEU A 73 -2.65 -9.61 -2.53
C LEU A 73 -1.73 -10.03 -1.37
N PRO A 74 -0.50 -10.52 -1.61
CA PRO A 74 0.37 -10.97 -0.52
C PRO A 74 0.78 -9.82 0.42
N VAL A 75 0.90 -8.59 -0.12
CA VAL A 75 1.29 -7.41 0.67
C VAL A 75 0.13 -6.93 1.56
N ALA A 76 -1.09 -6.89 1.01
CA ALA A 76 -2.29 -6.53 1.76
C ALA A 76 -2.52 -7.50 2.92
N ASP A 77 -2.39 -8.80 2.66
CA ASP A 77 -2.56 -9.84 3.67
C ASP A 77 -1.50 -9.73 4.77
N ALA A 78 -0.23 -9.58 4.39
CA ALA A 78 0.86 -9.40 5.35
C ALA A 78 0.65 -8.16 6.22
N LEU A 79 0.20 -7.05 5.64
CA LEU A 79 -0.07 -5.81 6.38
C LEU A 79 -1.24 -5.98 7.35
N LEU A 80 -2.33 -6.63 6.94
CA LEU A 80 -3.48 -6.92 7.81
C LEU A 80 -3.10 -7.84 8.97
N THR A 81 -2.30 -8.87 8.72
CA THR A 81 -1.79 -9.78 9.76
C THR A 81 -0.84 -9.05 10.72
N TRP A 82 0.06 -8.21 10.20
CA TRP A 82 0.98 -7.43 11.03
C TRP A 82 0.21 -6.45 11.93
N GLU A 83 -0.79 -5.74 11.39
CA GLU A 83 -1.59 -4.80 12.16
C GLU A 83 -2.35 -5.49 13.30
N ALA A 84 -2.92 -6.67 13.02
CA ALA A 84 -3.63 -7.47 14.01
C ALA A 84 -2.73 -7.96 15.16
N THR A 85 -1.43 -8.19 14.90
CA THR A 85 -0.47 -8.72 15.89
C THR A 85 0.27 -7.64 16.67
N MET A 86 0.52 -6.47 16.09
CA MET A 86 1.38 -5.44 16.68
C MET A 86 0.63 -4.29 17.36
N SER A 87 -0.68 -4.17 17.11
CA SER A 87 -1.53 -3.12 17.71
C SER A 87 -2.47 -3.68 18.79
N GLY A 88 -2.19 -4.89 19.30
CA GLY A 88 -2.85 -5.49 20.46
C GLY A 88 -2.15 -5.14 21.76
#